data_AF-A0A1C6MRC7-F1
#
_entry.id   AF-A0A1C6MRC7-F1
#
_cell.length_a   1.000
_cell.length_b   1.000
_cell.length_c   1.000
_cell.angle_alpha   90.00
_cell.angle_beta   90.00
_cell.angle_gamma   90.00
#
_symmetry.space_group_name_H-M   'P 1'
#
loop_
_entity.id
_entity.type
_entity.pdbx_description
1 polymer ?
#
loop_
_entity_poly.entity_id
_entity_poly.type
_entity_poly.pdbx_seq_one_letter_code
_entity_poly.pdbx_strand_id
1 'polypeptide(L)'
;MKSAAFSSTVDVRVLEPRFRHSHIFSTFAALDDGHAIELVNDHDPRPLYAQFQAHWPDRFAWNYLEQGPAVWRVAITKVPSLNAPASGGCCGGCGGA
;
A
#
# COMPACT_ATOMS: atom_id res chain seq x y z
N MET A 1 9.40 -21.06 1.79
CA MET A 1 9.64 -19.60 1.82
C MET A 1 9.35 -19.03 0.44
N LYS A 2 8.13 -18.55 0.19
CA LYS A 2 7.83 -17.88 -1.08
C LYS A 2 8.28 -16.44 -0.92
N SER A 3 9.38 -16.07 -1.56
CA SER A 3 9.73 -14.67 -1.79
C SER A 3 8.51 -14.02 -2.45
N ALA A 4 7.95 -12.98 -1.85
CA ALA A 4 6.92 -12.20 -2.51
C ALA A 4 7.52 -11.68 -3.82
N ALA A 5 6.93 -12.04 -4.96
CA ALA A 5 7.40 -11.58 -6.25
C ALA A 5 7.08 -10.09 -6.38
N PHE A 6 8.10 -9.27 -6.64
CA PHE A 6 7.91 -7.87 -6.97
C PHE A 6 7.33 -7.77 -8.37
N SER A 7 6.08 -7.28 -8.47
CA SER A 7 5.42 -7.09 -9.74
C SER A 7 5.88 -5.82 -10.44
N SER A 8 6.19 -4.77 -9.68
CA SER A 8 6.66 -3.47 -10.19
C SER A 8 7.55 -2.74 -9.18
N THR A 9 8.44 -1.88 -9.69
CA THR A 9 9.27 -0.98 -8.87
C THR A 9 8.82 0.46 -9.10
N VAL A 10 8.57 1.18 -8.01
CA VAL A 10 8.17 2.59 -7.98
C VAL A 10 9.30 3.40 -7.36
N ASP A 11 10.08 4.07 -8.20
CA ASP A 11 11.10 5.02 -7.74
C ASP A 11 10.50 6.42 -7.62
N VAL A 12 10.38 6.94 -6.39
CA VAL A 12 9.81 8.27 -6.16
C VAL A 12 10.82 9.40 -6.37
N ARG A 13 12.12 9.08 -6.47
CA ARG A 13 13.18 10.07 -6.67
C ARG A 13 13.11 10.67 -8.08
N VAL A 14 12.62 9.89 -9.04
CA VAL A 14 12.39 10.32 -10.43
C VAL A 14 11.01 10.97 -10.62
N LEU A 15 10.13 10.90 -9.61
CA LEU A 15 8.78 11.43 -9.68
C LEU A 15 8.67 12.80 -8.98
N GLU A 16 7.91 13.70 -9.61
CA GLU A 16 7.55 14.99 -9.05
C GLU A 16 6.86 14.82 -7.68
N PRO A 17 7.19 15.61 -6.64
CA PRO A 17 6.63 15.45 -5.28
C PRO A 17 5.11 15.34 -5.22
N ARG A 18 4.40 16.10 -6.06
CA ARG A 18 2.93 16.10 -6.15
C ARG A 18 2.34 14.79 -6.69
N PHE A 19 3.09 14.03 -7.48
CA PHE A 19 2.62 12.80 -8.11
C PHE A 19 3.08 11.54 -7.38
N ARG A 20 4.09 11.63 -6.50
CA ARG A 20 4.63 10.48 -5.75
C ARG A 20 3.52 9.69 -5.07
N HIS A 21 2.72 10.35 -4.23
CA HIS A 21 1.63 9.69 -3.51
C HIS A 21 0.62 9.06 -4.47
N SER A 22 0.04 9.84 -5.38
CA SER A 22 -0.98 9.36 -6.31
C SER A 22 -0.50 8.17 -7.14
N HIS A 23 0.76 8.18 -7.58
CA HIS A 23 1.34 7.10 -8.37
C HIS A 23 1.52 5.82 -7.54
N ILE A 24 2.10 5.90 -6.34
CA ILE A 24 2.30 4.73 -5.47
C ILE A 24 0.96 4.09 -5.12
N PHE A 25 -0.03 4.92 -4.74
CA PHE A 25 -1.37 4.44 -4.38
C PHE A 25 -2.08 3.80 -5.57
N SER A 26 -2.00 4.40 -6.76
CA SER A 26 -2.61 3.86 -7.98
C SER A 26 -1.96 2.54 -8.38
N THR A 27 -0.62 2.47 -8.35
CA THR A 27 0.13 1.25 -8.66
C THR A 27 -0.21 0.15 -7.66
N PHE A 28 -0.26 0.46 -6.35
CA PHE A 28 -0.64 -0.51 -5.33
C PHE A 28 -2.09 -0.98 -5.48
N ALA A 29 -3.03 -0.07 -5.73
CA ALA A 29 -4.44 -0.40 -5.91
C ALA A 29 -4.63 -1.36 -7.09
N ALA A 30 -3.86 -1.19 -8.17
CA ALA A 30 -3.88 -2.02 -9.37
C ALA A 30 -3.21 -3.40 -9.21
N LEU A 31 -2.48 -3.67 -8.12
CA LEU A 31 -1.87 -4.99 -7.88
C LEU A 31 -2.93 -6.05 -7.58
N ASP A 32 -2.63 -7.29 -7.95
CA ASP A 32 -3.37 -8.47 -7.47
C ASP A 32 -2.95 -8.86 -6.05
N ASP A 33 -3.87 -9.50 -5.32
CA ASP A 33 -3.59 -10.01 -3.98
C ASP A 33 -2.42 -11.03 -4.03
N GLY A 34 -1.44 -10.85 -3.14
CA GLY A 34 -0.22 -11.65 -3.08
C GLY A 34 0.97 -11.08 -3.87
N HIS A 35 0.78 -10.01 -4.64
CA HIS A 35 1.88 -9.31 -5.31
C HIS A 35 2.44 -8.16 -4.45
N ALA A 36 3.69 -7.80 -4.71
CA ALA A 36 4.36 -6.69 -4.04
C ALA A 36 4.89 -5.64 -5.02
N ILE A 37 5.00 -4.42 -4.54
CA ILE A 37 5.77 -3.36 -5.21
C ILE A 37 6.97 -2.97 -4.38
N GLU A 38 8.05 -2.62 -5.07
CA GLU A 38 9.23 -2.05 -4.47
C GLU A 38 9.15 -0.53 -4.54
N LEU A 39 9.03 0.14 -3.41
CA LEU A 39 9.10 1.58 -3.27
C LEU A 39 10.54 2.00 -2.99
N VAL A 40 11.11 2.87 -3.84
CA VAL A 40 12.44 3.46 -3.63
C VAL A 40 12.29 4.95 -3.33
N ASN A 41 12.73 5.37 -2.15
CA ASN A 41 12.63 6.75 -1.64
C ASN A 41 14.00 7.30 -1.21
N ASP A 42 14.17 8.62 -1.29
CA ASP A 42 15.37 9.34 -0.82
C ASP A 42 15.37 9.56 0.71
N HIS A 43 14.22 9.41 1.35
CA HIS A 43 14.03 9.56 2.79
C HIS A 43 13.09 8.49 3.36
N ASP A 44 12.97 8.46 4.68
CA ASP A 44 12.10 7.55 5.41
C ASP A 44 10.61 7.73 5.00
N PRO A 45 9.95 6.69 4.43
CA PRO A 45 8.55 6.73 4.01
C PRO A 45 7.53 6.53 5.16
N ARG A 46 7.88 6.74 6.44
CA ARG A 46 6.96 6.69 7.59
C ARG A 46 5.63 7.44 7.39
N PRO A 47 5.59 8.68 6.83
CA PRO A 47 4.33 9.38 6.59
C PRO A 47 3.44 8.66 5.56
N LEU A 48 4.05 7.96 4.60
CA LEU A 48 3.36 7.18 3.60
C LEU A 48 2.76 5.91 4.22
N TYR A 49 3.49 5.24 5.11
CA TYR A 49 2.98 4.08 5.85
C TYR A 49 1.68 4.40 6.61
N ALA A 50 1.64 5.54 7.32
CA ALA A 50 0.45 5.96 8.06
C ALA A 50 -0.76 6.18 7.13
N GLN A 51 -0.55 6.78 5.96
CA GLN A 51 -1.61 6.94 4.95
C GLN A 51 -2.08 5.58 4.42
N PHE A 52 -1.16 4.66 4.12
CA PHE A 52 -1.51 3.30 3.72
C PHE A 52 -2.35 2.58 4.79
N GLN A 53 -1.98 2.72 6.05
CA GLN A 53 -2.72 2.12 7.17
C GLN A 53 -4.14 2.68 7.31
N ALA A 54 -4.33 3.97 7.03
CA ALA A 54 -5.66 4.59 7.03
C ALA A 54 -6.53 4.14 5.84
N HIS A 55 -5.94 3.93 4.66
CA HIS A 55 -6.67 3.53 3.45
C HIS A 55 -6.92 2.02 3.35
N TRP A 56 -5.96 1.21 3.78
CA TRP A 56 -5.92 -0.25 3.62
C TRP A 56 -5.50 -0.97 4.90
N PRO A 57 -6.22 -0.79 6.02
CA PRO A 57 -5.90 -1.47 7.27
C PRO A 57 -5.91 -3.00 7.06
N ASP A 58 -4.84 -3.68 7.49
CA ASP A 58 -4.70 -5.14 7.39
C ASP A 58 -4.82 -5.73 5.97
N ARG A 59 -4.64 -4.89 4.93
CA ARG A 59 -4.68 -5.28 3.51
C ARG A 59 -3.31 -5.14 2.82
N PHE A 60 -2.28 -4.72 3.54
CA PHE A 60 -0.91 -4.70 3.04
C PHE A 60 0.08 -5.19 4.09
N ALA A 61 1.24 -5.65 3.64
CA ALA A 61 2.42 -5.87 4.46
C ALA A 61 3.51 -4.88 4.04
N TRP A 62 4.20 -4.33 5.03
CA TRP A 62 5.25 -3.33 4.84
C TRP A 62 6.58 -3.90 5.32
N ASN A 63 7.52 -4.09 4.41
CA ASN A 63 8.81 -4.69 4.73
C ASN A 63 9.95 -3.81 4.21
N TYR A 64 10.81 -3.32 5.09
CA TYR A 64 11.98 -2.55 4.68
C TYR A 64 13.02 -3.50 4.08
N LEU A 65 13.39 -3.24 2.82
CA LEU A 65 14.49 -3.92 2.13
C LEU A 65 15.81 -3.19 2.37
N GLU A 66 15.76 -1.87 2.42
CA GLU A 66 16.92 -1.01 2.63
C GLU A 66 16.48 0.22 3.44
N GLN A 67 17.24 0.53 4.48
CA GLN A 67 17.04 1.71 5.30
C GLN A 67 18.33 2.52 5.17
N GLY A 68 18.20 3.79 4.81
CA GLY A 68 19.29 4.64 4.34
C GLY A 68 20.45 4.83 5.33
N PRO A 69 21.34 5.82 5.07
CA PRO A 69 20.95 7.18 4.67
C PRO A 69 20.96 7.48 3.17
N ALA A 70 21.51 6.59 2.34
CA ALA A 70 21.64 6.84 0.90
C ALA A 70 20.34 6.57 0.12
N VAL A 71 19.66 5.46 0.41
CA VAL A 71 18.42 5.03 -0.25
C VAL A 71 17.54 4.29 0.75
N TRP A 72 16.23 4.50 0.65
CA TRP A 72 15.23 3.76 1.41
C TRP A 72 14.41 2.90 0.45
N ARG A 73 14.43 1.58 0.63
CA ARG A 73 13.69 0.63 -0.20
C ARG A 73 12.70 -0.12 0.65
N VAL A 74 11.44 -0.12 0.24
CA VAL A 74 10.35 -0.78 0.97
C VAL A 74 9.58 -1.69 0.01
N ALA A 75 9.43 -2.93 0.42
CA ALA A 75 8.49 -3.87 -0.18
C ALA A 75 7.10 -3.66 0.42
N ILE A 76 6.14 -3.26 -0.42
CA ILE A 76 4.73 -3.14 -0.04
C ILE A 76 3.99 -4.29 -0.73
N THR A 77 3.61 -5.30 0.04
CA THR A 77 2.89 -6.48 -0.46
C THR A 77 1.41 -6.29 -0.24
N LYS A 78 0.59 -6.48 -1.28
CA LYS A 78 -0.87 -6.52 -1.14
C LYS A 78 -1.24 -7.88 -0.54
N VAL A 79 -1.75 -7.88 0.69
CA VAL A 79 -2.19 -9.12 1.33
C VAL A 79 -3.70 -9.27 1.16
N PRO A 80 -4.18 -10.43 0.71
CA PRO A 80 -5.60 -10.71 0.79
C PRO A 80 -5.99 -10.67 2.27
N SER A 81 -7.01 -9.88 2.63
CA SER A 81 -7.53 -9.98 4.00
C SER A 81 -8.15 -11.35 4.15
N LEU A 82 -7.45 -12.22 4.88
CA LEU A 82 -7.96 -13.52 5.30
C LEU A 82 -9.04 -13.38 6.38
N ASN A 83 -9.32 -12.16 6.85
CA ASN A 83 -10.18 -11.90 8.01
C ASN A 83 -11.09 -10.66 7.85
N ALA A 84 -11.46 -10.30 6.62
CA ALA A 84 -12.52 -9.31 6.42
C ALA A 84 -13.84 -10.00 6.81
N PRO A 85 -14.60 -9.47 7.79
CA PRO A 85 -15.90 -10.03 8.10
C PRO A 85 -16.76 -9.96 6.84
N ALA A 86 -17.23 -11.13 6.39
CA ALA A 86 -18.36 -11.21 5.46
C ALA A 86 -19.62 -10.80 6.22
N SER A 87 -19.80 -9.49 6.41
CA SER A 87 -21.02 -8.89 6.97
C SER A 87 -21.30 -7.67 6.09
N GLY A 88 -22.22 -7.68 5.11
CA GLY A 88 -23.55 -8.26 5.18
C GLY A 88 -24.43 -7.35 6.03
N GLY A 89 -25.17 -6.43 5.40
CA GLY A 89 -26.09 -5.55 6.14
C GLY A 89 -26.58 -4.33 5.36
N CYS A 90 -27.28 -4.55 4.25
CA CYS A 90 -28.31 -3.61 3.82
C CYS A 90 -29.43 -3.63 4.87
N CYS A 91 -29.73 -2.51 5.52
CA CYS A 91 -31.04 -2.27 6.09
C CYS A 91 -31.45 -0.81 5.83
N GLY A 92 -32.49 -0.66 5.00
CA GLY A 92 -33.20 0.58 4.85
C GLY A 92 -33.88 0.98 6.16
N GLY A 93 -34.01 2.29 6.36
CA GLY A 93 -34.72 2.89 7.47
C GLY A 93 -35.23 4.27 7.05
N CYS A 94 -36.36 4.26 6.36
CA CYS A 94 -37.16 5.44 6.06
C CYS A 94 -37.75 6.08 7.34
N GLY A 95 -37.97 7.40 7.30
CA GLY A 95 -38.79 8.16 8.25
C GLY A 95 -38.22 9.58 8.39
N GLY A 96 -38.76 10.65 7.82
CA GLY A 96 -40.11 10.86 7.31
C GLY A 96 -41.02 11.42 8.42
N ALA A 97 -40.77 12.65 8.87
CA ALA A 97 -41.73 13.69 9.25
C ALA A 97 -40.98 14.90 9.83
#